data_AF-A0A0Q4FE37-F1
#
_entry.id   AF-A0A0Q4FE37-F1
#
_cell.length_a   1.000
_cell.length_b   1.000
_cell.length_c   1.000
_cell.angle_alpha   90.00
_cell.angle_beta   90.00
_cell.angle_gamma   90.00
#
_symmetry.space_group_name_H-M   'P 1'
#
loop_
_entity.id
_entity.type
_entity.pdbx_description
1 polymer ?
#
loop_
_entity_poly.entity_id
_entity_poly.type
_entity_poly.pdbx_seq_one_letter_code
_entity_poly.pdbx_strand_id
1 'polypeptide(L)'
;MAGHPSELNADGLLNDLALLGRPGFSNSALWTLKWEVLLSLLLPVYVIFGGRWLRGWPLKVCLVVMLLLVGALVGPADRPYQMGGLYQLPVFALGSMIAFGWNEIAFRLDRLPRALLVGLWAIAVLGLSSYWLAYAPGVYIGQPQLVAVTRVAQAGGAALLLVLSARPGGWSAFLSTRLVRWLGTRSFSLYLIHEPLVVVAGNLAGAAGLPARLVIPGVIVIALVLTEIFFRLIEAPSHRLARAVNRRISNRQSTPST
;
A
#
# COMPACT_ATOMS: atom_id res chain seq x y z
N MET A 1 9.66 -14.85 27.71
CA MET A 1 8.75 -14.09 26.83
C MET A 1 8.35 -12.84 27.59
N ALA A 2 9.10 -11.76 27.40
CA ALA A 2 9.03 -10.57 28.24
C ALA A 2 8.15 -9.50 27.59
N GLY A 3 7.17 -9.02 28.35
CA GLY A 3 6.67 -7.65 28.28
C GLY A 3 5.63 -7.31 27.21
N HIS A 4 4.40 -7.77 27.38
CA HIS A 4 3.23 -6.98 26.96
C HIS A 4 2.89 -6.01 28.10
N PRO A 5 3.29 -4.73 28.02
CA PRO A 5 2.40 -3.68 28.48
C PRO A 5 2.57 -2.38 27.67
N SER A 6 1.55 -2.02 26.91
CA SER A 6 1.11 -0.63 26.82
C SER A 6 -0.37 -0.66 26.55
N GLU A 7 -1.11 -0.48 27.64
CA GLU A 7 -2.56 -0.45 27.73
C GLU A 7 -3.16 0.53 26.70
N LEU A 8 -4.41 0.28 26.31
CA LEU A 8 -5.27 1.23 25.60
C LEU A 8 -5.47 2.49 26.48
N ASN A 9 -4.46 3.35 26.52
CA ASN A 9 -4.44 4.55 27.35
C ASN A 9 -4.84 5.77 26.49
N ALA A 10 -5.50 6.76 27.10
CA ALA A 10 -6.00 7.95 26.39
C ALA A 10 -4.90 8.68 25.61
N ASP A 11 -3.68 8.69 26.15
CA ASP A 11 -2.50 9.31 25.51
C ASP A 11 -2.01 8.53 24.27
N GLY A 12 -2.22 7.21 24.24
CA GLY A 12 -1.97 6.38 23.06
C GLY A 12 -3.00 6.67 21.96
N LEU A 13 -4.26 6.82 22.35
CA LEU A 13 -5.34 7.19 21.43
C LEU A 13 -5.14 8.60 20.85
N LEU A 14 -4.70 9.56 21.67
CA LEU A 14 -4.40 10.93 21.24
C LEU A 14 -3.18 10.99 20.30
N ASN A 15 -2.14 10.18 20.56
CA ASN A 15 -1.01 10.05 19.63
C ASN A 15 -1.42 9.41 18.29
N ASP A 16 -2.29 8.39 18.33
CA ASP A 16 -2.84 7.74 17.13
C ASP A 16 -3.70 8.72 16.31
N LEU A 17 -4.51 9.54 16.97
CA LEU A 17 -5.31 10.60 16.34
C LEU A 17 -4.44 11.73 15.78
N ALA A 18 -3.36 12.09 16.47
CA ALA A 18 -2.46 13.14 16.03
C ALA A 18 -1.54 12.70 14.87
N LEU A 19 -1.34 11.39 14.65
CA LEU A 19 -0.42 10.83 13.65
C LEU A 19 1.05 11.26 13.80
N LEU A 20 1.40 11.91 14.91
CA LEU A 20 2.73 12.49 15.18
C LEU A 20 3.67 11.47 15.85
N GLY A 21 3.12 10.42 16.49
CA GLY A 21 3.86 9.41 17.24
C GLY A 21 4.21 8.13 16.46
N ARG A 22 4.71 7.11 17.17
CA ARG A 22 4.68 5.72 16.69
C ARG A 22 3.21 5.29 16.59
N PRO A 23 2.74 4.67 15.49
CA PRO A 23 1.40 4.11 15.47
C PRO A 23 1.26 3.16 16.66
N GLY A 24 0.29 3.43 17.52
CA GLY A 24 -0.11 2.57 18.61
C GLY A 24 -0.55 1.21 18.06
N PHE A 25 -0.35 0.17 18.87
CA PHE A 25 -0.73 -1.21 18.54
C PHE A 25 -2.26 -1.42 18.38
N SER A 26 -3.05 -0.35 18.45
CA SER A 26 -4.52 -0.36 18.33
C SER A 26 -4.97 -0.67 16.91
N ASN A 27 -4.30 -0.11 15.90
CA ASN A 27 -4.50 -0.43 14.50
C ASN A 27 -3.19 -0.21 13.73
N SER A 28 -2.53 -1.30 13.33
CA SER A 28 -1.27 -1.16 12.61
C SER A 28 -1.46 -0.40 11.30
N ALA A 29 -2.66 -0.46 10.69
CA ALA A 29 -3.01 0.24 9.46
C ALA A 29 -2.70 1.75 9.44
N LEU A 30 -2.62 2.40 10.60
CA LEU A 30 -2.24 3.80 10.71
C LEU A 30 -0.79 4.09 10.29
N TRP A 31 0.05 3.05 10.15
CA TRP A 31 1.44 3.20 9.75
C TRP A 31 1.61 3.82 8.36
N THR A 32 0.70 3.55 7.41
CA THR A 32 0.76 4.15 6.05
C THR A 32 0.24 5.57 6.02
N LEU A 33 -0.75 5.89 6.87
CA LEU A 33 -1.46 7.18 6.83
C LEU A 33 -0.52 8.37 7.09
N LYS A 34 0.44 8.20 8.00
CA LYS A 34 1.51 9.19 8.22
C LYS A 34 2.27 9.53 6.93
N TRP A 35 2.62 8.50 6.15
CA TRP A 35 3.36 8.69 4.90
C TRP A 35 2.49 9.27 3.79
N GLU A 36 1.18 8.99 3.80
CA GLU A 36 0.22 9.60 2.87
C GLU A 36 0.02 11.10 3.12
N VAL A 37 -0.02 11.52 4.39
CA VAL A 37 -0.04 12.96 4.75
C VAL A 37 1.25 13.63 4.30
N LEU A 38 2.41 13.02 4.58
CA LEU A 38 3.70 13.54 4.11
C LEU A 38 3.76 13.60 2.58
N LEU A 39 3.26 12.58 1.88
CA LEU A 39 3.15 12.58 0.43
C LEU A 39 2.30 13.74 -0.08
N SER A 40 1.16 14.00 0.55
CA SER A 40 0.25 15.09 0.16
C SER A 40 0.92 16.45 0.29
N LEU A 41 1.72 16.66 1.35
CA LEU A 41 2.53 17.86 1.53
C LEU A 41 3.67 17.96 0.51
N LEU A 42 4.31 16.83 0.20
CA LEU A 42 5.42 16.74 -0.76
C LEU A 42 4.98 16.61 -2.21
N LEU A 43 3.67 16.59 -2.49
CA LEU A 43 3.12 16.34 -3.82
C LEU A 43 3.71 17.26 -4.91
N PRO A 44 3.95 18.57 -4.68
CA PRO A 44 4.62 19.41 -5.66
C PRO A 44 6.02 18.90 -6.03
N VAL A 45 6.78 18.40 -5.05
CA VAL A 45 8.12 17.83 -5.27
C VAL A 45 8.03 16.57 -6.13
N TYR A 46 7.08 15.68 -5.83
CA TYR A 46 6.86 14.47 -6.63
C TYR A 46 6.39 14.77 -8.06
N VAL A 47 5.56 15.80 -8.25
CA VAL A 47 5.11 16.25 -9.58
C VAL A 47 6.28 16.82 -10.38
N ILE A 48 7.13 17.65 -9.76
CA ILE A 48 8.33 18.19 -10.43
C ILE A 48 9.31 17.06 -10.75
N PHE A 49 9.58 16.19 -9.77
CA PHE A 49 10.46 15.05 -9.94
C PHE A 49 9.97 14.10 -11.03
N GLY A 50 8.68 13.78 -11.08
CA GLY A 50 8.10 12.88 -12.08
C GLY A 50 7.94 13.52 -13.47
N GLY A 51 7.35 14.71 -13.54
CA GLY A 51 6.89 15.33 -14.79
C GLY A 51 7.86 16.32 -15.44
N ARG A 52 8.66 17.09 -14.68
CA ARG A 52 9.50 18.17 -15.24
C ARG A 52 10.79 17.64 -15.88
N TRP A 53 11.30 16.50 -15.40
CA TRP A 53 12.61 15.96 -15.78
C TRP A 53 12.50 14.62 -16.52
N LEU A 54 11.68 14.50 -17.57
CA LEU A 54 11.58 13.24 -18.34
C LEU A 54 12.94 12.79 -18.94
N ARG A 55 13.89 13.73 -19.11
CA ARG A 55 15.30 13.43 -19.41
C ARG A 55 16.00 12.88 -18.16
N GLY A 56 16.62 11.70 -18.27
CA GLY A 56 17.31 11.04 -17.15
C GLY A 56 16.46 10.04 -16.36
N TRP A 57 15.37 9.52 -16.95
CA TRP A 57 14.54 8.48 -16.33
C TRP A 57 15.35 7.28 -15.76
N PRO A 58 16.38 6.74 -16.45
CA PRO A 58 17.22 5.68 -15.90
C PRO A 58 17.95 6.09 -14.62
N LEU A 59 18.45 7.33 -14.54
CA LEU A 59 19.14 7.84 -13.35
C LEU A 59 18.18 7.96 -12.17
N LYS A 60 16.93 8.38 -12.42
CA LYS A 60 15.90 8.44 -11.38
C LYS A 60 15.49 7.05 -10.88
N VAL A 61 15.32 6.09 -11.79
CA VAL A 61 15.05 4.70 -11.41
C VAL A 61 16.20 4.17 -10.56
N CYS A 62 17.45 4.41 -10.97
CA CYS A 62 18.63 4.03 -10.19
C CYS A 62 18.63 4.69 -8.80
N LEU A 63 18.36 5.99 -8.71
CA LEU A 63 18.24 6.71 -7.45
C LEU A 63 17.14 6.11 -6.54
N VAL A 64 15.95 5.86 -7.09
CA VAL A 64 14.84 5.27 -6.34
C VAL A 64 15.19 3.88 -5.84
N VAL A 65 15.76 3.03 -6.69
CA VAL A 65 16.21 1.67 -6.31
C VAL A 65 17.30 1.73 -5.25
N MET A 66 18.26 2.65 -5.37
CA MET A 66 19.30 2.85 -4.37
C MET A 66 18.71 3.27 -3.03
N LEU A 67 17.79 4.25 -3.01
CA LEU A 67 17.12 4.67 -1.78
C LEU A 67 16.30 3.52 -1.16
N LEU A 68 15.57 2.75 -1.96
CA LEU A 68 14.86 1.55 -1.51
C LEU A 68 15.82 0.52 -0.89
N LEU A 69 16.97 0.26 -1.51
CA LEU A 69 17.98 -0.66 -0.98
C LEU A 69 18.55 -0.16 0.35
N VAL A 70 18.97 1.10 0.41
CA VAL A 70 19.49 1.71 1.65
C VAL A 70 18.42 1.68 2.74
N GLY A 71 17.18 2.06 2.42
CA GLY A 71 16.05 2.01 3.34
C GLY A 71 15.73 0.59 3.82
N ALA A 72 15.86 -0.41 2.94
CA ALA A 72 15.64 -1.81 3.29
C ALA A 72 16.76 -2.39 4.16
N LEU A 73 18.02 -1.96 3.96
CA LEU A 73 19.18 -2.40 4.74
C LEU A 73 19.26 -1.74 6.12
N VAL A 74 18.88 -0.46 6.22
CA VAL A 74 18.88 0.30 7.49
C VAL A 74 17.59 0.05 8.29
N GLY A 75 16.49 -0.30 7.61
CA GLY A 75 15.20 -0.54 8.24
C GLY A 75 15.13 -1.83 9.08
N PRO A 76 14.19 -1.94 10.03
CA PRO A 76 14.07 -3.12 10.89
C PRO A 76 13.77 -4.38 10.08
N ALA A 77 14.53 -5.46 10.25
CA ALA A 77 14.33 -6.72 9.51
C ALA A 77 13.05 -7.46 9.93
N ASP A 78 12.65 -7.33 11.18
CA ASP A 78 11.52 -8.04 11.82
C ASP A 78 10.18 -7.29 11.74
N ARG A 79 10.21 -5.99 11.43
CA ARG A 79 9.00 -5.13 11.42
C ARG A 79 8.74 -4.54 10.04
N PRO A 80 7.98 -5.23 9.16
CA PRO A 80 7.73 -4.78 7.79
C PRO A 80 6.98 -3.43 7.72
N TYR A 81 6.17 -3.13 8.73
CA TYR A 81 5.29 -1.96 8.79
C TYR A 81 5.99 -0.68 9.30
N GLN A 82 7.24 -0.78 9.74
CA GLN A 82 7.96 0.32 10.41
C GLN A 82 9.21 0.75 9.66
N MET A 83 9.22 0.68 8.32
CA MET A 83 10.34 1.24 7.56
C MET A 83 10.46 2.75 7.81
N GLY A 84 11.67 3.29 7.62
CA GLY A 84 11.90 4.73 7.64
C GLY A 84 11.66 5.37 6.27
N GLY A 85 11.57 6.69 6.23
CA GLY A 85 11.21 7.43 5.01
C GLY A 85 12.09 7.17 3.79
N LEU A 86 13.33 6.69 3.98
CA LEU A 86 14.21 6.21 2.91
C LEU A 86 13.64 5.01 2.14
N TYR A 87 12.66 4.29 2.69
CA TYR A 87 11.96 3.22 1.98
C TYR A 87 10.56 3.67 1.54
N GLN A 88 9.74 4.26 2.42
CA GLN A 88 8.35 4.62 2.03
C GLN A 88 8.28 5.73 0.98
N LEU A 89 9.07 6.80 1.11
CA LEU A 89 9.00 7.94 0.19
C LEU A 89 9.42 7.56 -1.24
N PRO A 90 10.45 6.72 -1.46
CA PRO A 90 10.77 6.21 -2.79
C PRO A 90 9.71 5.30 -3.41
N VAL A 91 8.93 4.54 -2.63
CA VAL A 91 7.78 3.78 -3.17
C VAL A 91 6.77 4.72 -3.82
N PHE A 92 6.45 5.85 -3.17
CA PHE A 92 5.60 6.87 -3.78
C PHE A 92 6.27 7.56 -4.97
N ALA A 93 7.60 7.75 -4.95
CA ALA A 93 8.34 8.29 -6.09
C ALA A 93 8.15 7.41 -7.31
N LEU A 94 8.29 6.10 -7.13
CA LEU A 94 8.07 5.12 -8.18
C LEU A 94 6.62 5.17 -8.72
N GLY A 95 5.62 5.27 -7.84
CA GLY A 95 4.23 5.47 -8.27
C GLY A 95 4.03 6.74 -9.09
N SER A 96 4.62 7.86 -8.66
CA SER A 96 4.57 9.14 -9.40
C SER A 96 5.23 9.02 -10.78
N MET A 97 6.37 8.34 -10.88
CA MET A 97 7.08 8.13 -12.15
C MET A 97 6.26 7.28 -13.13
N ILE A 98 5.58 6.24 -12.64
CA ILE A 98 4.65 5.42 -13.44
C ILE A 98 3.49 6.28 -13.93
N ALA A 99 2.92 7.14 -13.08
CA ALA A 99 1.80 8.00 -13.45
C ALA A 99 2.14 8.97 -14.60
N PHE A 100 3.30 9.64 -14.57
CA PHE A 100 3.73 10.51 -15.67
C PHE A 100 4.14 9.73 -16.92
N GLY A 101 4.64 8.51 -16.77
CA GLY A 101 5.03 7.62 -17.87
C GLY A 101 3.88 6.78 -18.44
N TRP A 102 2.66 6.90 -17.92
CA TRP A 102 1.58 5.93 -18.12
C TRP A 102 1.30 5.59 -19.59
N ASN A 103 1.16 6.61 -20.44
CA ASN A 103 0.84 6.41 -21.87
C ASN A 103 1.98 5.74 -22.64
N GLU A 104 3.23 6.16 -22.40
CA GLU A 104 4.42 5.58 -23.02
C GLU A 104 4.62 4.12 -22.56
N ILE A 105 4.38 3.85 -21.27
CA ILE A 105 4.42 2.51 -20.69
C ILE A 105 3.38 1.61 -21.37
N ALA A 106 2.12 2.05 -21.44
CA ALA A 106 1.06 1.28 -22.08
C ALA A 106 1.39 0.96 -23.55
N PHE A 107 1.88 1.95 -24.29
CA PHE A 107 2.30 1.80 -25.68
C PHE A 107 3.45 0.81 -25.87
N ARG A 108 4.45 0.82 -24.99
CA ARG A 108 5.56 -0.15 -25.01
C ARG A 108 5.09 -1.56 -24.68
N LEU A 109 4.19 -1.70 -23.71
CA LEU A 109 3.64 -3.00 -23.32
C LEU A 109 2.81 -3.66 -24.42
N ASP A 110 2.11 -2.88 -25.24
CA ASP A 110 1.31 -3.42 -26.34
C ASP A 110 2.15 -4.09 -27.43
N ARG A 111 3.43 -3.72 -27.54
CA ARG A 111 4.37 -4.30 -28.50
C ARG A 111 5.04 -5.58 -28.00
N LEU A 112 4.87 -5.94 -26.72
CA LEU A 112 5.51 -7.13 -26.16
C LEU A 112 4.75 -8.41 -26.52
N PRO A 113 5.47 -9.51 -26.83
CA PRO A 113 4.84 -10.80 -27.08
C PRO A 113 4.16 -11.34 -25.82
N ARG A 114 3.07 -12.10 -26.00
CA ARG A 114 2.28 -12.67 -24.90
C ARG A 114 3.12 -13.49 -23.92
N ALA A 115 4.07 -14.27 -24.42
CA ALA A 115 4.96 -15.11 -23.59
C ALA A 115 5.81 -14.27 -22.62
N LEU A 116 6.39 -13.16 -23.08
CA LEU A 116 7.17 -12.26 -22.23
C LEU A 116 6.28 -11.63 -21.16
N LEU A 117 5.06 -11.25 -21.50
CA LEU A 117 4.12 -10.67 -20.54
C LEU A 117 3.72 -11.67 -19.46
N VAL A 118 3.46 -12.92 -19.81
CA VAL A 118 3.19 -13.98 -18.82
C VAL A 118 4.40 -14.15 -17.89
N GLY A 119 5.63 -14.15 -18.44
CA GLY A 119 6.86 -14.16 -17.65
C GLY A 119 6.98 -12.96 -16.71
N LEU A 120 6.68 -11.74 -17.19
CA LEU A 120 6.70 -10.52 -16.38
C LEU A 120 5.63 -10.56 -15.27
N TRP A 121 4.44 -11.10 -15.53
CA TRP A 121 3.42 -11.31 -14.50
C TRP A 121 3.90 -12.29 -13.42
N ALA A 122 4.49 -13.41 -13.83
CA ALA A 122 5.06 -14.37 -12.88
C ALA A 122 6.16 -13.72 -12.02
N ILE A 123 7.08 -12.97 -12.64
CA ILE A 123 8.12 -12.20 -11.93
C ILE A 123 7.50 -11.18 -10.98
N ALA A 124 6.45 -10.47 -11.39
CA ALA A 124 5.79 -9.46 -10.58
C ALA A 124 5.12 -10.07 -9.34
N VAL A 125 4.41 -11.20 -9.51
CA VAL A 125 3.77 -11.94 -8.41
C VAL A 125 4.80 -12.55 -7.46
N LEU A 126 5.87 -13.15 -8.00
CA LEU A 126 6.97 -13.71 -7.20
C LEU A 126 7.70 -12.60 -6.43
N GLY A 127 7.98 -11.47 -7.09
CA GLY A 127 8.57 -10.28 -6.48
C GLY A 127 7.71 -9.78 -5.32
N LEU A 128 6.42 -9.52 -5.57
CA LEU A 128 5.45 -9.08 -4.55
C LEU A 128 5.40 -10.03 -3.34
N SER A 129 5.49 -11.33 -3.60
CA SER A 129 5.40 -12.38 -2.56
C SER A 129 6.75 -12.70 -1.90
N SER A 130 7.87 -12.21 -2.44
CA SER A 130 9.22 -12.66 -2.07
C SER A 130 9.56 -12.43 -0.60
N TYR A 131 9.13 -11.30 -0.01
CA TYR A 131 9.32 -11.03 1.41
C TYR A 131 8.67 -12.11 2.28
N TRP A 132 7.41 -12.47 2.00
CA TRP A 132 6.69 -13.48 2.77
C TRP A 132 7.24 -14.88 2.56
N LEU A 133 7.69 -15.19 1.34
CA LEU A 133 8.37 -16.45 1.03
C LEU A 133 9.68 -16.59 1.82
N ALA A 134 10.39 -15.49 2.10
CA ALA A 134 11.60 -15.51 2.91
C ALA A 134 11.34 -15.90 4.38
N TYR A 135 10.09 -15.79 4.86
CA TYR A 135 9.66 -16.23 6.20
C TYR A 135 8.80 -17.50 6.15
N ALA A 136 8.67 -18.14 4.99
CA ALA A 136 7.88 -19.36 4.87
C ALA A 136 8.55 -20.52 5.63
N PRO A 137 7.77 -21.41 6.28
CA PRO A 137 8.29 -22.62 6.90
C PRO A 137 9.15 -23.43 5.90
N GLY A 138 10.38 -23.75 6.26
CA GLY A 138 11.33 -24.49 5.41
C GLY A 138 12.20 -23.64 4.46
N VAL A 139 11.93 -22.34 4.32
CA VAL A 139 12.70 -21.42 3.45
C VAL A 139 13.42 -20.32 4.25
N TYR A 140 13.10 -20.20 5.55
CA TYR A 140 13.53 -19.10 6.43
C TYR A 140 14.93 -18.55 6.12
N ILE A 141 14.95 -17.32 5.63
CA ILE A 141 16.17 -16.59 5.32
C ILE A 141 16.59 -15.80 6.55
N GLY A 142 17.49 -16.38 7.36
CA GLY A 142 18.03 -15.73 8.56
C GLY A 142 19.06 -14.64 8.30
N GLN A 143 19.32 -14.27 7.04
CA GLN A 143 20.31 -13.25 6.66
C GLN A 143 19.63 -11.89 6.38
N PRO A 144 19.86 -10.85 7.21
CA PRO A 144 19.20 -9.56 7.08
C PRO A 144 19.37 -8.89 5.72
N GLN A 145 20.54 -9.04 5.10
CA GLN A 145 20.84 -8.47 3.78
C GLN A 145 19.97 -9.11 2.69
N LEU A 146 19.72 -10.41 2.78
CA LEU A 146 18.93 -11.13 1.78
C LEU A 146 17.43 -10.81 1.96
N VAL A 147 16.97 -10.60 3.19
CA VAL A 147 15.63 -10.05 3.49
C VAL A 147 15.46 -8.63 2.94
N ALA A 148 16.50 -7.79 2.99
CA ALA A 148 16.44 -6.45 2.40
C ALA A 148 16.23 -6.52 0.87
N VAL A 149 16.89 -7.47 0.19
CA VAL A 149 16.69 -7.68 -1.25
C VAL A 149 15.26 -8.12 -1.56
N THR A 150 14.67 -9.02 -0.76
CA THR A 150 13.27 -9.44 -1.00
C THR A 150 12.27 -8.30 -0.79
N ARG A 151 12.57 -7.32 0.06
CA ARG A 151 11.74 -6.11 0.19
C ARG A 151 11.79 -5.23 -1.05
N VAL A 152 12.99 -4.98 -1.56
CA VAL A 152 13.13 -4.22 -2.82
C VAL A 152 12.46 -4.96 -3.98
N ALA A 153 12.58 -6.30 -4.01
CA ALA A 153 11.86 -7.14 -4.97
C ALA A 153 10.33 -7.07 -4.79
N GLN A 154 9.83 -6.95 -3.55
CA GLN A 154 8.41 -6.73 -3.26
C GLN A 154 7.92 -5.39 -3.78
N ALA A 155 8.64 -4.29 -3.51
CA ALA A 155 8.30 -2.98 -4.06
C ALA A 155 8.35 -2.98 -5.61
N GLY A 156 9.38 -3.61 -6.19
CA GLY A 156 9.53 -3.78 -7.64
C GLY A 156 8.44 -4.67 -8.25
N GLY A 157 8.01 -5.73 -7.55
CA GLY A 157 6.90 -6.58 -7.95
C GLY A 157 5.58 -5.82 -7.98
N ALA A 158 5.28 -5.06 -6.93
CA ALA A 158 4.12 -4.17 -6.89
C ALA A 158 4.14 -3.13 -8.02
N ALA A 159 5.29 -2.49 -8.23
CA ALA A 159 5.52 -1.55 -9.33
C ALA A 159 5.23 -2.18 -10.69
N LEU A 160 5.76 -3.38 -10.91
CA LEU A 160 5.62 -4.10 -12.17
C LEU A 160 4.18 -4.55 -12.40
N LEU A 161 3.46 -4.98 -11.37
CA LEU A 161 2.03 -5.29 -11.47
C LEU A 161 1.23 -4.05 -11.91
N LEU A 162 1.53 -2.88 -11.34
CA LEU A 162 0.89 -1.62 -11.75
C LEU A 162 1.22 -1.30 -13.21
N VAL A 163 2.49 -1.41 -13.62
CA VAL A 163 2.92 -1.21 -15.00
C VAL A 163 2.18 -2.15 -15.95
N LEU A 164 2.14 -3.46 -15.65
CA LEU A 164 1.47 -4.45 -16.49
C LEU A 164 -0.05 -4.23 -16.59
N SER A 165 -0.66 -3.63 -15.56
CA SER A 165 -2.08 -3.27 -15.56
C SER A 165 -2.43 -2.11 -16.51
N ALA A 166 -1.44 -1.33 -16.95
CA ALA A 166 -1.64 -0.23 -17.89
C ALA A 166 -2.01 -0.70 -19.30
N ARG A 167 -1.76 -1.97 -19.62
CA ARG A 167 -2.07 -2.53 -20.93
C ARG A 167 -3.59 -2.72 -21.10
N PRO A 168 -4.22 -2.15 -22.15
CA PRO A 168 -5.62 -2.42 -22.46
C PRO A 168 -5.82 -3.89 -22.86
N GLY A 169 -6.92 -4.51 -22.43
CA GLY A 169 -7.27 -5.90 -22.77
C GLY A 169 -7.37 -6.84 -21.57
N GLY A 170 -7.10 -8.14 -21.78
CA GLY A 170 -7.52 -9.25 -20.91
C GLY A 170 -7.45 -9.02 -19.39
N TRP A 171 -6.29 -8.68 -18.85
CA TRP A 171 -6.14 -8.44 -17.40
C TRP A 171 -6.77 -7.14 -16.94
N SER A 172 -6.68 -6.07 -17.73
CA SER A 172 -7.39 -4.81 -17.46
C SER A 172 -8.91 -5.02 -17.46
N ALA A 173 -9.44 -5.90 -18.32
CA ALA A 173 -10.85 -6.30 -18.34
C ALA A 173 -11.23 -7.09 -17.08
N PHE A 174 -10.38 -8.03 -16.63
CA PHE A 174 -10.57 -8.75 -15.37
C PHE A 174 -10.56 -7.81 -14.15
N LEU A 175 -9.57 -6.92 -14.06
CA LEU A 175 -9.46 -5.89 -13.01
C LEU A 175 -10.66 -4.92 -13.03
N SER A 176 -11.28 -4.76 -14.20
CA SER A 176 -12.47 -3.92 -14.39
C SER A 176 -13.79 -4.62 -14.07
N THR A 177 -13.79 -5.90 -13.68
CA THR A 177 -15.01 -6.62 -13.28
C THR A 177 -15.68 -5.97 -12.06
N ARG A 178 -16.99 -6.19 -11.91
CA ARG A 178 -17.79 -5.59 -10.83
C ARG A 178 -17.23 -5.93 -9.45
N LEU A 179 -16.84 -7.20 -9.24
CA LEU A 179 -16.33 -7.67 -7.95
C LEU A 179 -14.97 -7.06 -7.61
N VAL A 180 -14.02 -7.08 -8.55
CA VAL A 180 -12.67 -6.51 -8.31
C VAL A 180 -12.74 -5.00 -8.11
N ARG A 181 -13.61 -4.31 -8.86
CA ARG A 181 -13.87 -2.88 -8.66
C ARG A 181 -14.55 -2.60 -7.32
N TRP A 182 -15.49 -3.45 -6.90
CA TRP A 182 -16.14 -3.33 -5.59
C TRP A 182 -15.10 -3.46 -4.46
N LEU A 183 -14.20 -4.44 -4.54
CA LEU A 183 -13.10 -4.60 -3.60
C LEU A 183 -12.14 -3.40 -3.62
N GLY A 184 -11.72 -2.97 -4.81
CA GLY A 184 -10.79 -1.85 -4.98
C GLY A 184 -11.33 -0.52 -4.46
N THR A 185 -12.64 -0.27 -4.61
CA THR A 185 -13.29 0.95 -4.09
C THR A 185 -13.48 0.95 -2.58
N ARG A 186 -13.24 -0.18 -1.90
CA ARG A 186 -13.41 -0.35 -0.44
C ARG A 186 -12.15 -0.85 0.23
N SER A 187 -11.03 -0.86 -0.49
CA SER A 187 -9.77 -1.41 -0.03
C SER A 187 -9.29 -0.72 1.24
N PHE A 188 -9.50 0.59 1.36
CA PHE A 188 -9.18 1.37 2.55
C PHE A 188 -10.04 0.97 3.77
N SER A 189 -11.37 0.93 3.62
CA SER A 189 -12.28 0.40 4.65
C SER A 189 -11.88 -1.01 5.10
N LEU A 190 -11.61 -1.91 4.15
CA LEU A 190 -11.21 -3.29 4.44
C LEU A 190 -9.88 -3.33 5.18
N TYR A 191 -8.92 -2.52 4.74
CA TYR A 191 -7.60 -2.40 5.36
C TYR A 191 -7.68 -1.99 6.84
N LEU A 192 -8.56 -1.05 7.18
CA LEU A 192 -8.75 -0.63 8.58
C LEU A 192 -9.42 -1.67 9.47
N ILE A 193 -10.27 -2.53 8.90
CA ILE A 193 -11.15 -3.43 9.68
C ILE A 193 -10.58 -4.83 9.81
N HIS A 194 -9.96 -5.36 8.75
CA HIS A 194 -9.62 -6.78 8.70
C HIS A 194 -8.60 -7.18 9.78
N GLU A 195 -7.60 -6.35 10.08
CA GLU A 195 -6.58 -6.68 11.07
C GLU A 195 -7.14 -6.75 12.50
N PRO A 196 -7.79 -5.70 13.06
CA PRO A 196 -8.38 -5.79 14.39
C PRO A 196 -9.35 -6.97 14.52
N LEU A 197 -10.13 -7.24 13.48
CA LEU A 197 -11.07 -8.34 13.46
C LEU A 197 -10.37 -9.71 13.52
N VAL A 198 -9.30 -9.90 12.74
CA VAL A 198 -8.50 -11.15 12.78
C VAL A 198 -7.88 -11.35 14.16
N VAL A 199 -7.36 -10.29 14.79
CA VAL A 199 -6.78 -10.35 16.15
C VAL A 199 -7.84 -10.75 17.17
N VAL A 200 -8.99 -10.08 17.18
CA VAL A 200 -10.10 -10.39 18.12
C VAL A 200 -10.61 -11.81 17.90
N ALA A 201 -10.87 -12.20 16.65
CA ALA A 201 -11.36 -13.53 16.33
C ALA A 201 -10.34 -14.62 16.66
N GLY A 202 -9.05 -14.38 16.44
CA GLY A 202 -7.97 -15.30 16.80
C GLY A 202 -7.88 -15.53 18.30
N ASN A 203 -7.96 -14.47 19.10
CA ASN A 203 -7.95 -14.56 20.56
C ASN A 203 -9.18 -15.32 21.11
N LEU A 204 -10.37 -15.00 20.61
CA LEU A 204 -11.61 -15.68 21.01
C LEU A 204 -11.62 -17.15 20.60
N ALA A 205 -11.19 -17.46 19.37
CA ALA A 205 -11.09 -18.82 18.88
C ALA A 205 -10.06 -19.64 19.68
N GLY A 206 -8.91 -19.04 20.00
CA GLY A 206 -7.88 -19.65 20.83
C GLY A 206 -8.39 -19.97 22.23
N ALA A 207 -9.09 -19.03 22.87
CA ALA A 207 -9.70 -19.25 24.18
C ALA A 207 -10.79 -20.34 24.16
N ALA A 208 -11.51 -20.47 23.05
CA ALA A 208 -12.54 -21.50 22.85
C ALA A 208 -12.00 -22.84 22.31
N GLY A 209 -10.69 -22.97 22.06
CA GLY A 209 -10.08 -24.17 21.46
C GLY A 209 -10.54 -24.46 20.03
N LEU A 210 -11.07 -23.46 19.32
CA LEU A 210 -11.58 -23.62 17.96
C LEU A 210 -10.44 -23.58 16.94
N PRO A 211 -10.39 -24.54 15.99
CA PRO A 211 -9.36 -24.53 14.96
C PRO A 211 -9.60 -23.39 13.96
N ALA A 212 -8.52 -22.71 13.56
CA ALA A 212 -8.57 -21.53 12.68
C ALA A 212 -9.37 -21.76 11.38
N ARG A 213 -9.32 -22.97 10.81
CA ARG A 213 -10.07 -23.34 9.60
C ARG A 213 -11.59 -23.16 9.72
N LEU A 214 -12.15 -23.22 10.93
CA LEU A 214 -13.59 -23.00 11.17
C LEU A 214 -13.91 -21.52 11.37
N VAL A 215 -12.95 -20.73 11.86
CA VAL A 215 -13.15 -19.32 12.23
C VAL A 215 -12.90 -18.40 11.04
N ILE A 216 -11.88 -18.70 10.21
CA ILE A 216 -11.45 -17.86 9.08
C ILE A 216 -12.60 -17.52 8.11
N PRO A 217 -13.45 -18.47 7.66
CA PRO A 217 -14.55 -18.13 6.75
C PRO A 217 -15.52 -17.12 7.36
N GLY A 218 -15.84 -17.27 8.65
CA GLY A 218 -16.69 -16.34 9.39
C GLY A 218 -16.05 -14.95 9.49
N VAL A 219 -14.75 -14.89 9.80
CA VAL A 219 -14.00 -13.63 9.86
C VAL A 219 -14.00 -12.92 8.51
N ILE A 220 -13.81 -13.64 7.40
CA ILE A 220 -13.86 -13.04 6.05
C ILE A 220 -15.24 -12.43 5.78
N VAL A 221 -16.31 -13.17 6.06
CA VAL A 221 -17.68 -12.67 5.85
C VAL A 221 -17.95 -11.43 6.71
N ILE A 222 -17.61 -11.49 8.00
CA ILE A 222 -17.79 -10.37 8.93
C ILE A 222 -16.94 -9.17 8.49
N ALA A 223 -15.69 -9.37 8.05
CA ALA A 223 -14.83 -8.32 7.54
C ALA A 223 -15.48 -7.60 6.35
N LEU A 224 -16.02 -8.35 5.38
CA LEU A 224 -16.68 -7.79 4.20
C LEU A 224 -17.94 -7.01 4.56
N VAL A 225 -18.74 -7.50 5.51
CA VAL A 225 -19.94 -6.80 6.00
C VAL A 225 -19.57 -5.50 6.71
N LEU A 226 -18.63 -5.55 7.66
CA LEU A 226 -18.17 -4.37 8.39
C LEU A 226 -17.50 -3.36 7.45
N THR A 227 -16.77 -3.83 6.44
CA THR A 227 -16.21 -3.00 5.36
C THR A 227 -17.29 -2.24 4.62
N GLU A 228 -18.39 -2.89 4.23
CA GLU A 228 -19.49 -2.21 3.56
C GLU A 228 -20.14 -1.15 4.45
N ILE A 229 -20.33 -1.46 5.73
CA ILE A 229 -20.92 -0.54 6.71
C ILE A 229 -20.03 0.69 6.87
N PHE A 230 -18.75 0.49 7.15
CA PHE A 230 -17.79 1.58 7.32
C PHE A 230 -17.67 2.42 6.04
N PHE A 231 -17.62 1.78 4.87
CA PHE A 231 -17.54 2.48 3.60
C PHE A 231 -18.73 3.42 3.39
N ARG A 232 -19.95 2.95 3.66
CA ARG A 232 -21.17 3.75 3.45
C ARG A 232 -21.32 4.87 4.48
N LEU A 233 -20.98 4.60 5.73
CA LEU A 233 -21.22 5.53 6.84
C LEU A 233 -20.09 6.52 7.08
N ILE A 234 -18.85 6.18 6.70
CA ILE A 234 -17.66 6.97 7.04
C ILE A 234 -16.86 7.33 5.79
N GLU A 235 -16.37 6.35 5.03
CA GLU A 235 -15.44 6.60 3.91
C GLU A 235 -16.10 7.42 2.79
N ALA A 236 -17.25 6.96 2.26
CA ALA A 236 -17.92 7.61 1.15
C ALA A 236 -18.42 9.03 1.50
N PRO A 237 -19.02 9.30 2.68
CA PRO A 237 -19.32 10.66 3.12
C PRO A 237 -18.08 11.55 3.22
N SER A 238 -16.98 11.06 3.78
CA SER A 238 -15.73 11.82 3.91
C SER A 238 -15.17 12.21 2.55
N HIS A 239 -15.15 11.28 1.58
CA HIS A 239 -14.77 11.55 0.21
C HIS A 239 -15.67 12.60 -0.47
N ARG A 240 -16.98 12.59 -0.20
CA ARG A 240 -17.90 13.61 -0.72
C ARG A 240 -17.62 14.98 -0.12
N LEU A 241 -17.36 15.06 1.18
CA LEU A 241 -17.01 16.29 1.87
C LEU A 241 -15.71 16.89 1.31
N ALA A 242 -14.66 16.07 1.17
CA ALA A 242 -13.37 16.49 0.61
C ALA A 242 -13.52 17.08 -0.81
N ARG A 243 -14.29 16.42 -1.69
CA ARG A 243 -14.59 16.93 -3.03
C ARG A 243 -15.39 18.23 -3.02
N ALA A 244 -16.35 18.36 -2.10
CA ALA A 244 -17.15 19.57 -1.96
C ALA A 244 -16.30 20.77 -1.52
N VAL A 245 -15.38 20.57 -0.57
CA VAL A 245 -14.42 21.59 -0.14
C VAL A 245 -13.49 21.98 -1.29
N ASN A 246 -12.91 21.01 -2.00
CA ASN A 246 -12.02 21.28 -3.13
C ASN A 246 -12.72 22.13 -4.21
N ARG A 247 -13.96 21.77 -4.59
CA ARG A 247 -14.75 22.54 -5.56
C ARG A 247 -14.99 23.98 -5.12
N ARG A 248 -15.24 24.23 -3.82
CA ARG A 248 -15.42 25.59 -3.29
C ARG A 248 -14.14 26.42 -3.36
N ILE A 249 -12.98 25.82 -3.13
CA ILE A 249 -11.68 26.49 -3.19
C ILE A 249 -11.32 26.81 -4.65
N SER A 250 -11.46 25.85 -5.57
CA SER A 250 -11.17 26.05 -7.00
C SER A 250 -12.07 27.12 -7.64
N ASN A 251 -13.35 27.18 -7.29
CA ASN A 251 -14.27 28.20 -7.79
C ASN A 251 -13.92 29.62 -7.31
N ARG A 252 -13.31 29.77 -6.13
CA ARG A 252 -12.82 31.06 -5.62
C ARG A 252 -11.55 31.54 -6.32
N GLN A 253 -10.73 30.63 -6.84
CA GLN A 253 -9.51 30.97 -7.58
C GLN A 253 -9.78 31.33 -9.05
N SER A 254 -10.94 30.95 -9.58
CA SER A 254 -11.33 31.18 -10.98
C SER A 254 -12.25 32.40 -11.17
N THR A 255 -12.53 33.17 -10.12
CA THR A 255 -13.15 34.50 -10.23
C THR A 255 -12.02 35.54 -10.31
N PRO A 256 -11.73 36.12 -11.49
CA PRO A 256 -10.74 37.18 -11.60
C PRO A 256 -11.29 38.41 -10.89
N SER A 257 -10.46 39.04 -10.04
CA SER A 257 -10.70 40.40 -9.56
C SER A 257 -10.75 41.34 -10.77
N THR A 258 -11.95 41.83 -11.07
CA THR A 258 -12.20 43.03 -11.88
C THR A 258 -11.66 44.27 -11.20
#